data_AF-A0A363T1H2-F1
#
_entry.id   AF-A0A363T1H2-F1
#
_cell.length_a   1.000
_cell.length_b   1.000
_cell.length_c   1.000
_cell.angle_alpha   90.00
_cell.angle_beta   90.00
_cell.angle_gamma   90.00
#
_symmetry.space_group_name_H-M   'P 1'
#
loop_
_entity.id
_entity.type
_entity.pdbx_description
1 polymer ?
#
loop_
_entity_poly.entity_id
_entity_poly.type
_entity_poly.pdbx_seq_one_letter_code
_entity_poly.pdbx_strand_id
1 'polypeptide(L)'
;MQLFNFRYILFITNVETIHIVWLPHPKTKEVYMAQAGIHGLISNAVRKWTPNRTWLMLGIVLGSILPDADNLTVAVATVAKLPTTGLHRTFTHSLIAIAVVIAVFGLVSLITKRPRWLNLGIGLGIGILLHILLDLIFWFDGVAILWPYSYYLNLWSRFSPSSWWMTLMQPAEFLFLGLFIINLFFLASKQGSDVAYLGRLRTWIWLQFVLFAIFLVLAFSLSKGFLTIFGAIYLLSLGLAVGVVIRMRGTIEYKPEASPA
;
A
#
# COMPACT_ATOMS: atom_id res chain seq x y z
N MET A 1 32.29 10.04 -15.39
CA MET A 1 31.73 11.33 -15.87
C MET A 1 30.21 11.21 -15.87
N GLN A 2 29.57 11.47 -14.72
CA GLN A 2 28.12 11.48 -14.55
C GLN A 2 27.76 12.83 -13.93
N LEU A 3 27.01 13.64 -14.69
CA LEU A 3 26.44 14.90 -14.23
C LEU A 3 25.24 14.57 -13.34
N PHE A 4 25.41 14.76 -12.04
CA PHE A 4 24.30 14.80 -11.11
C PHE A 4 23.50 16.08 -11.34
N ASN A 5 22.21 15.93 -11.59
CA ASN A 5 21.28 17.05 -11.79
C ASN A 5 20.82 17.59 -10.42
N PHE A 6 21.74 18.19 -9.69
CA PHE A 6 21.44 18.96 -8.49
C PHE A 6 21.38 20.44 -8.86
N ARG A 7 20.28 21.10 -8.51
CA ARG A 7 20.21 22.56 -8.57
C ARG A 7 20.98 23.12 -7.36
N TYR A 8 22.26 23.38 -7.56
CA TYR A 8 23.04 24.20 -6.64
C TYR A 8 22.95 25.66 -7.08
N ILE A 9 22.79 26.56 -6.12
CA ILE A 9 23.13 27.97 -6.31
C ILE A 9 24.38 28.20 -5.47
N LEU A 10 25.51 28.39 -6.16
CA LEU A 10 26.77 28.71 -5.51
C LEU A 10 26.81 30.22 -5.26
N PHE A 11 26.69 30.65 -4.01
CA PHE A 11 27.01 32.02 -3.61
C PHE A 11 28.48 32.06 -3.20
N ILE A 12 29.34 32.63 -4.05
CA ILE A 12 30.71 32.98 -3.68
C ILE A 12 30.66 34.41 -3.17
N THR A 13 30.76 34.61 -1.86
CA THR A 13 30.71 35.95 -1.24
C THR A 13 32.08 36.42 -0.72
N ASN A 14 33.07 35.54 -0.58
CA ASN A 14 34.50 35.86 -0.43
C ASN A 14 35.36 34.58 -0.56
N VAL A 15 36.65 34.73 -0.91
CA VAL A 15 37.59 33.66 -1.30
C VAL A 15 37.84 32.61 -0.20
N GLU A 16 37.49 32.88 1.05
CA GLU A 16 37.86 32.03 2.19
C GLU A 16 36.72 31.18 2.76
N THR A 17 35.51 31.21 2.21
CA THR A 17 34.40 30.43 2.78
C THR A 17 33.39 29.97 1.73
N ILE A 18 33.36 28.67 1.45
CA ILE A 18 32.32 28.04 0.62
C ILE A 18 31.12 27.71 1.52
N HIS A 19 30.06 28.51 1.44
CA HIS A 19 28.78 28.17 2.04
C HIS A 19 27.98 27.31 1.05
N ILE A 20 27.94 26.00 1.29
CA ILE A 20 26.99 25.11 0.60
C ILE A 20 25.63 25.32 1.24
N VAL A 21 24.82 26.21 0.65
CA VAL A 21 23.42 26.39 1.05
C VAL A 21 22.61 25.25 0.42
N TRP A 22 22.22 24.29 1.25
CA TRP A 22 21.22 23.31 0.87
C TRP A 22 19.91 24.05 0.61
N LEU A 23 19.48 24.12 -0.65
CA LEU A 23 18.14 24.59 -0.95
C LEU A 23 17.17 23.61 -0.29
N PRO A 24 16.29 24.06 0.63
CA PRO A 24 15.29 23.19 1.20
C PRO A 24 14.46 22.64 0.04
N HIS A 25 14.26 21.32 0.03
CA HIS A 25 13.32 20.69 -0.88
C HIS A 25 12.03 21.49 -0.80
N PRO A 26 11.46 21.99 -1.92
CA PRO A 26 10.23 22.75 -1.87
C PRO A 26 9.23 21.95 -1.05
N LYS A 27 8.68 22.57 0.00
CA LYS A 27 7.67 21.98 0.88
C LYS A 27 6.40 21.74 0.05
N THR A 28 6.43 20.73 -0.80
CA THR A 28 5.23 20.14 -1.37
C THR A 28 4.45 19.62 -0.18
N LYS A 29 3.19 20.01 -0.06
CA LYS A 29 2.29 19.33 0.88
C LYS A 29 2.36 17.85 0.50
N GLU A 30 2.89 17.00 1.38
CA GLU A 30 2.84 15.56 1.19
C GLU A 30 1.36 15.19 1.02
N VAL A 31 0.99 14.75 -0.18
CA VAL A 31 -0.34 14.23 -0.44
C VAL A 31 -0.26 12.74 -0.16
N TYR A 32 -0.58 12.37 1.08
CA TYR A 32 -0.74 10.96 1.46
C TYR A 32 -1.90 10.38 0.68
N MET A 33 -1.68 9.29 -0.05
CA MET A 33 -2.77 8.61 -0.71
C MET A 33 -2.66 7.12 -0.48
N ALA A 34 -3.76 6.60 0.04
CA ALA A 34 -4.00 5.18 0.17
C ALA A 34 -4.33 4.55 -1.18
N GLN A 35 -3.79 3.35 -1.44
CA GLN A 35 -3.99 2.61 -2.69
C GLN A 35 -4.23 1.10 -2.46
N ALA A 36 -4.52 0.70 -1.22
CA ALA A 36 -4.68 -0.69 -0.78
C ALA A 36 -5.65 -1.49 -1.66
N GLY A 37 -6.73 -0.87 -2.15
CA GLY A 37 -7.69 -1.51 -3.04
C GLY A 37 -7.06 -2.00 -4.35
N ILE A 38 -6.28 -1.14 -5.03
CA ILE A 38 -5.62 -1.53 -6.28
C ILE A 38 -4.47 -2.50 -6.03
N HIS A 39 -3.71 -2.36 -4.94
CA HIS A 39 -2.68 -3.33 -4.57
C HIS A 39 -3.27 -4.71 -4.27
N GLY A 40 -4.40 -4.76 -3.56
CA GLY A 40 -5.16 -5.99 -3.32
C GLY A 40 -5.63 -6.66 -4.61
N LEU A 41 -6.19 -5.89 -5.55
CA LEU A 41 -6.61 -6.38 -6.87
C LEU A 41 -5.45 -6.99 -7.67
N ILE A 42 -4.37 -6.24 -7.83
CA ILE A 42 -3.22 -6.67 -8.65
C ILE A 42 -2.52 -7.85 -8.01
N SER A 43 -2.33 -7.84 -6.69
CA SER A 43 -1.75 -8.97 -5.98
C SER A 43 -2.63 -10.22 -6.10
N ASN A 44 -3.96 -10.13 -6.03
CA ASN A 44 -4.79 -11.33 -6.26
C ASN A 44 -4.71 -11.84 -7.71
N ALA A 45 -4.45 -10.97 -8.69
CA ALA A 45 -4.27 -11.38 -10.08
C ALA A 45 -3.03 -12.29 -10.27
N VAL A 46 -1.98 -12.14 -9.44
CA VAL A 46 -0.77 -12.97 -9.57
C VAL A 46 -0.96 -14.41 -9.12
N ARG A 47 -2.10 -14.74 -8.49
CA ARG A 47 -2.46 -16.10 -8.03
C ARG A 47 -2.28 -17.19 -9.08
N LYS A 48 -2.48 -16.88 -10.36
CA LYS A 48 -2.30 -17.84 -11.47
C LYS A 48 -0.87 -18.36 -11.55
N TRP A 49 0.12 -17.54 -11.20
CA TRP A 49 1.55 -17.86 -11.27
C TRP A 49 2.15 -18.26 -9.92
N THR A 50 1.47 -17.98 -8.81
CA THR A 50 1.96 -18.32 -7.46
C THR A 50 1.96 -19.84 -7.23
N PRO A 51 3.05 -20.47 -6.74
CA PRO A 51 3.06 -21.89 -6.37
C PRO A 51 1.97 -22.27 -5.34
N ASN A 52 1.50 -23.53 -5.37
CA ASN A 52 0.53 -24.01 -4.38
C ASN A 52 1.21 -24.29 -3.03
N ARG A 53 1.37 -23.25 -2.19
CA ARG A 53 1.94 -23.35 -0.86
C ARG A 53 1.03 -22.67 0.15
N THR A 54 0.65 -23.39 1.21
CA THR A 54 -0.18 -22.85 2.29
C THR A 54 0.41 -21.55 2.83
N TRP A 55 -0.42 -20.51 2.90
CA TRP A 55 -0.11 -19.14 3.35
C TRP A 55 0.77 -18.29 2.42
N LEU A 56 1.24 -18.82 1.30
CA LEU A 56 2.01 -18.02 0.35
C LEU A 56 1.14 -16.97 -0.33
N MET A 57 0.02 -17.38 -0.95
CA MET A 57 -0.86 -16.44 -1.65
C MET A 57 -1.55 -15.47 -0.67
N LEU A 58 -1.95 -15.96 0.51
CA LEU A 58 -2.44 -15.11 1.59
C LEU A 58 -1.39 -14.04 1.95
N GLY A 59 -0.13 -14.44 2.12
CA GLY A 59 0.97 -13.51 2.38
C GLY A 59 1.15 -12.48 1.27
N ILE A 60 1.06 -12.88 -0.01
CA ILE A 60 1.19 -11.96 -1.14
C ILE A 60 0.11 -10.86 -1.11
N VAL A 61 -1.15 -11.24 -0.87
CA VAL A 61 -2.25 -10.26 -0.80
C VAL A 61 -2.17 -9.41 0.46
N LEU A 62 -1.81 -9.97 1.61
CA LEU A 62 -1.64 -9.18 2.83
C LEU A 62 -0.44 -8.23 2.71
N GLY A 63 0.69 -8.71 2.19
CA GLY A 63 1.90 -7.92 2.02
C GLY A 63 1.73 -6.77 1.03
N SER A 64 0.80 -6.88 0.07
CA SER A 64 0.50 -5.78 -0.85
C SER A 64 -0.39 -4.70 -0.25
N ILE A 65 -1.16 -5.02 0.80
CA ILE A 65 -2.07 -4.10 1.49
C ILE A 65 -1.40 -3.48 2.73
N LEU A 66 -0.55 -4.23 3.42
CA LEU A 66 0.04 -3.84 4.71
C LEU A 66 0.87 -2.56 4.69
N PRO A 67 1.65 -2.22 3.64
CA PRO A 67 2.44 -1.00 3.65
C PRO A 67 1.61 0.27 3.88
N ASP A 68 0.37 0.31 3.36
CA ASP A 68 -0.58 1.41 3.56
C ASP A 68 -1.10 1.54 4.99
N ALA A 69 -0.85 0.56 5.86
CA ALA A 69 -1.16 0.65 7.27
C ALA A 69 -0.24 1.64 8.00
N ASP A 70 0.83 2.13 7.38
CA ASP A 70 1.62 3.25 7.90
C ASP A 70 0.79 4.53 8.09
N ASN A 71 -0.33 4.67 7.37
CA ASN A 71 -1.35 5.69 7.60
C ASN A 71 -1.93 5.66 9.02
N LEU A 72 -1.95 4.50 9.69
CA LEU A 72 -2.34 4.42 11.10
C LEU A 72 -1.31 5.15 11.99
N THR A 73 -0.03 4.96 11.71
CA THR A 73 1.06 5.65 12.41
C THR A 73 0.98 7.16 12.17
N VAL A 74 0.70 7.59 10.93
CA VAL A 74 0.45 9.00 10.59
C VAL A 74 -0.76 9.55 11.35
N ALA A 75 -1.86 8.79 11.42
CA ALA A 75 -3.06 9.21 12.15
C ALA A 75 -2.80 9.35 13.65
N VAL A 76 -2.12 8.38 14.26
CA VAL A 76 -1.74 8.41 15.68
C VAL A 76 -0.84 9.62 15.96
N ALA A 77 0.20 9.83 15.13
CA ALA A 77 1.09 10.98 15.27
C ALA A 77 0.33 12.30 15.12
N THR A 78 -0.61 12.39 14.17
CA THR A 78 -1.45 13.58 13.95
C THR A 78 -2.30 13.90 15.19
N VAL A 79 -2.99 12.90 15.76
CA VAL A 79 -3.80 13.08 16.98
C VAL A 79 -2.94 13.44 18.18
N ALA A 80 -1.75 12.83 18.29
CA ALA A 80 -0.77 13.13 19.34
C ALA A 80 0.01 14.43 19.12
N LYS A 81 -0.22 15.15 18.01
CA LYS A 81 0.53 16.35 17.60
C LYS A 81 2.05 16.10 17.48
N LEU A 82 2.44 14.89 17.10
CA LEU A 82 3.81 14.49 16.84
C LEU A 82 4.19 14.74 15.37
N PRO A 83 5.51 14.82 15.06
CA PRO A 83 5.97 14.93 13.68
C PRO A 83 5.51 13.73 12.84
N THR A 84 4.92 14.00 11.66
CA THR A 84 4.53 12.95 10.69
C THR A 84 5.56 12.73 9.59
N THR A 85 6.57 13.61 9.51
CA THR A 85 7.61 13.59 8.47
C THR A 85 8.37 12.27 8.51
N GLY A 86 8.38 11.57 7.38
CA GLY A 86 9.08 10.28 7.27
C GLY A 86 8.40 9.11 7.98
N LEU A 87 7.14 9.24 8.42
CA LEU A 87 6.36 8.10 8.92
C LEU A 87 5.67 7.32 7.79
N HIS A 88 5.35 8.00 6.68
CA HIS A 88 4.70 7.41 5.52
C HIS A 88 5.74 7.05 4.45
N ARG A 89 5.61 5.90 3.77
CA ARG A 89 6.47 5.46 2.66
C ARG A 89 7.96 5.33 2.99
N THR A 90 8.27 5.07 4.25
CA THR A 90 9.66 4.87 4.71
C THR A 90 9.91 3.41 5.05
N PHE A 91 9.73 3.03 6.31
CA PHE A 91 10.04 1.69 6.79
C PHE A 91 9.25 0.61 6.04
N THR A 92 7.94 0.79 5.89
CA THR A 92 7.00 -0.15 5.24
C THR A 92 7.27 -0.38 3.75
N HIS A 93 7.97 0.53 3.08
CA HIS A 93 8.27 0.48 1.65
C HIS A 93 9.75 0.22 1.35
N SER A 94 10.47 -0.37 2.31
CA SER A 94 11.90 -0.65 2.19
C SER A 94 12.22 -2.11 1.90
N LEU A 95 13.26 -2.34 1.10
CA LEU A 95 13.80 -3.69 0.85
C LEU A 95 14.35 -4.33 2.14
N ILE A 96 14.81 -3.50 3.07
CA ILE A 96 15.28 -3.96 4.39
C ILE A 96 14.09 -4.50 5.21
N ALA A 97 12.94 -3.83 5.20
CA ALA A 97 11.74 -4.34 5.86
C ALA A 97 11.28 -5.69 5.28
N ILE A 98 11.35 -5.87 3.95
CA ILE A 98 11.09 -7.16 3.31
C ILE A 98 11.98 -8.26 3.91
N ALA A 99 13.29 -8.02 3.97
CA ALA A 99 14.24 -8.99 4.51
C ALA A 99 13.95 -9.31 5.99
N VAL A 100 13.65 -8.29 6.81
CA VAL A 100 13.30 -8.45 8.22
C VAL A 100 12.02 -9.27 8.39
N VAL A 101 10.97 -8.97 7.63
CA VAL A 101 9.69 -9.72 7.68
C VAL A 101 9.93 -11.20 7.34
N ILE A 102 10.66 -11.49 6.26
CA ILE A 102 10.98 -12.88 5.88
C ILE A 102 11.79 -13.56 6.98
N ALA A 103 12.79 -12.89 7.56
CA ALA A 103 13.63 -13.46 8.61
C ALA A 103 12.83 -13.77 9.89
N VAL A 104 11.94 -12.87 10.33
CA VAL A 104 11.08 -13.06 11.50
C VAL A 104 10.17 -14.28 11.31
N PHE A 105 9.48 -14.37 10.18
CA PHE A 105 8.61 -15.51 9.88
C PHE A 105 9.38 -16.81 9.64
N GLY A 106 10.61 -16.73 9.14
CA GLY A 106 11.54 -17.84 9.06
C GLY A 106 11.91 -18.38 10.44
N LEU A 107 12.24 -17.50 11.39
CA LEU A 107 12.49 -17.87 12.78
C LEU A 107 11.25 -18.51 13.43
N VAL A 108 10.07 -17.93 13.23
CA VAL A 108 8.80 -18.51 13.71
C VAL A 108 8.58 -19.90 13.11
N SER A 109 8.87 -20.08 11.82
CA SER A 109 8.78 -21.38 11.13
C SER A 109 9.73 -22.41 11.75
N LEU A 110 10.96 -22.01 12.07
CA LEU A 110 11.96 -22.89 12.71
C LEU A 110 11.52 -23.31 14.12
N ILE A 111 11.11 -22.35 14.96
CA ILE A 111 10.67 -22.60 16.34
C ILE A 111 9.43 -23.49 16.37
N THR A 112 8.45 -23.22 15.51
CA THR A 112 7.18 -23.95 15.51
C THR A 112 7.21 -25.23 14.67
N LYS A 113 8.28 -25.48 13.91
CA LYS A 113 8.42 -26.59 12.95
C LYS A 113 7.26 -26.65 11.94
N ARG A 114 6.73 -25.49 11.53
CA ARG A 114 5.57 -25.38 10.61
C ARG A 114 5.93 -24.52 9.40
N PRO A 115 6.19 -25.12 8.21
CA PRO A 115 6.69 -24.40 7.03
C PRO A 115 5.74 -23.32 6.48
N ARG A 116 4.45 -23.40 6.81
CA ARG A 116 3.46 -22.38 6.44
C ARG A 116 3.81 -20.97 6.95
N TRP A 117 4.54 -20.84 8.06
CA TRP A 117 4.97 -19.54 8.55
C TRP A 117 6.03 -18.91 7.66
N LEU A 118 7.00 -19.70 7.18
CA LEU A 118 7.98 -19.22 6.22
C LEU A 118 7.30 -18.86 4.90
N ASN A 119 6.33 -19.66 4.43
CA ASN A 119 5.54 -19.31 3.25
C ASN A 119 4.79 -17.98 3.41
N LEU A 120 4.21 -17.73 4.59
CA LEU A 120 3.57 -16.46 4.91
C LEU A 120 4.59 -15.32 4.86
N GLY A 121 5.76 -15.47 5.48
CA GLY A 121 6.84 -14.47 5.44
C GLY A 121 7.32 -14.15 4.04
N ILE A 122 7.60 -15.17 3.23
CA ILE A 122 7.97 -15.03 1.81
C ILE A 122 6.84 -14.33 1.04
N GLY A 123 5.59 -14.75 1.27
CA GLY A 123 4.43 -14.14 0.64
C GLY A 123 4.31 -12.66 0.99
N LEU A 124 4.41 -12.31 2.27
CA LEU A 124 4.41 -10.92 2.74
C LEU A 124 5.52 -10.11 2.05
N GLY A 125 6.73 -10.65 1.98
CA GLY A 125 7.86 -9.99 1.29
C GLY A 125 7.60 -9.75 -0.19
N ILE A 126 7.06 -10.74 -0.91
CA ILE A 126 6.65 -10.59 -2.32
C ILE A 126 5.52 -9.56 -2.45
N GLY A 127 4.55 -9.57 -1.54
CA GLY A 127 3.45 -8.61 -1.51
C GLY A 127 3.93 -7.17 -1.33
N ILE A 128 4.84 -6.94 -0.38
CA ILE A 128 5.44 -5.62 -0.13
C ILE A 128 6.27 -5.19 -1.35
N LEU A 129 7.01 -6.11 -1.98
CA LEU A 129 7.72 -5.80 -3.22
C LEU A 129 6.76 -5.37 -4.33
N LEU A 130 5.65 -6.11 -4.54
CA LEU A 130 4.62 -5.74 -5.50
C LEU A 130 4.00 -4.37 -5.17
N HIS A 131 3.76 -4.08 -3.90
CA HIS A 131 3.30 -2.76 -3.45
C HIS A 131 4.28 -1.66 -3.86
N ILE A 132 5.56 -1.79 -3.52
CA ILE A 132 6.62 -0.82 -3.88
C ILE A 132 6.68 -0.62 -5.40
N LEU A 133 6.62 -1.70 -6.18
CA LEU A 133 6.66 -1.60 -7.64
C LEU A 133 5.44 -0.88 -8.20
N LEU A 134 4.25 -1.12 -7.65
CA LEU A 134 3.04 -0.43 -8.04
C LEU A 134 3.07 1.05 -7.66
N ASP A 135 3.60 1.39 -6.50
CA ASP A 135 3.86 2.78 -6.13
C ASP A 135 4.80 3.42 -7.16
N LEU A 136 5.97 2.84 -7.43
CA LEU A 136 6.89 3.43 -8.40
C LEU A 136 6.25 3.68 -9.79
N ILE A 137 5.35 2.80 -10.25
CA ILE A 137 4.70 2.88 -11.56
C ILE A 137 3.46 3.79 -11.55
N PHE A 138 2.60 3.72 -10.55
CA PHE A 138 1.30 4.40 -10.55
C PHE A 138 1.24 5.59 -9.59
N TRP A 139 2.27 5.77 -8.77
CA TRP A 139 2.35 6.84 -7.79
C TRP A 139 3.31 7.94 -8.24
N PHE A 140 2.80 9.16 -8.30
CA PHE A 140 3.53 10.34 -8.77
C PHE A 140 4.44 10.96 -7.68
N ASP A 141 5.07 10.13 -6.86
CA ASP A 141 6.03 10.56 -5.84
C ASP A 141 7.15 9.52 -5.62
N GLY A 142 8.15 9.87 -4.82
CA GLY A 142 9.26 9.00 -4.47
C GLY A 142 8.91 7.94 -3.43
N VAL A 143 9.62 6.81 -3.49
CA VAL A 143 9.58 5.74 -2.49
C VAL A 143 10.97 5.55 -1.87
N ALA A 144 11.04 5.47 -0.54
CA ALA A 144 12.30 5.31 0.21
C ALA A 144 12.77 3.83 0.24
N ILE A 145 13.16 3.30 -0.92
CA ILE A 145 13.39 1.86 -1.10
C ILE A 145 14.51 1.26 -0.23
N LEU A 146 15.45 2.07 0.28
CA LEU A 146 16.58 1.62 1.12
C LEU A 146 16.53 2.15 2.56
N TRP A 147 15.38 2.60 3.06
CA TRP A 147 15.26 3.06 4.46
C TRP A 147 15.90 2.05 5.44
N PRO A 148 16.72 2.49 6.43
CA PRO A 148 16.91 3.87 6.90
C PRO A 148 17.92 4.71 6.09
N TYR A 149 18.55 4.15 5.05
CA TYR A 149 19.39 4.95 4.16
C TYR A 149 18.52 5.90 3.34
N SER A 150 18.93 7.16 3.24
CA SER A 150 18.18 8.23 2.56
C SER A 150 18.27 8.12 1.03
N TYR A 151 17.75 7.04 0.47
CA TYR A 151 17.66 6.82 -0.96
C TYR A 151 16.18 6.75 -1.39
N TYR A 152 15.76 7.76 -2.16
CA TYR A 152 14.42 7.86 -2.72
C TYR A 152 14.47 7.62 -4.21
N LEU A 153 13.64 6.70 -4.70
CA LEU A 153 13.44 6.47 -6.12
C LEU A 153 12.13 7.12 -6.55
N ASN A 154 12.20 8.09 -7.47
CA ASN A 154 11.03 8.79 -8.00
C ASN A 154 11.06 8.79 -9.55
N LEU A 155 10.25 7.93 -10.17
CA LEU A 155 10.14 7.84 -11.64
C LEU A 155 9.44 9.05 -12.27
N TRP A 156 8.73 9.83 -11.46
CA TRP A 156 7.84 10.93 -11.86
C TRP A 156 8.39 12.31 -11.48
N SER A 157 9.67 12.43 -11.13
CA SER A 157 10.29 13.69 -10.67
C SER A 157 10.14 14.90 -11.61
N ARG A 158 9.80 14.66 -12.89
CA ARG A 158 9.57 15.70 -13.91
C ARG A 158 8.10 15.90 -14.27
N PHE A 159 7.20 15.18 -13.60
CA PHE A 159 5.77 15.20 -13.85
C PHE A 159 5.04 15.64 -12.57
N SER A 160 4.11 16.58 -12.71
CA SER A 160 3.27 17.01 -11.60
C SER A 160 1.81 16.79 -12.00
N PRO A 161 1.11 15.83 -11.37
CA PRO A 161 -0.29 15.60 -11.67
C PRO A 161 -1.13 16.83 -11.31
N SER A 162 -2.21 17.04 -12.05
CA SER A 162 -3.15 18.13 -11.75
C SER A 162 -3.78 17.96 -10.37
N SER A 163 -4.14 19.06 -9.73
CA SER A 163 -4.73 19.05 -8.38
C SER A 163 -6.06 18.28 -8.30
N TRP A 164 -6.89 18.36 -9.34
CA TRP A 164 -8.15 17.62 -9.41
C TRP A 164 -7.93 16.10 -9.39
N TRP A 165 -6.84 15.62 -10.01
CA TRP A 165 -6.49 14.20 -10.03
C TRP A 165 -6.09 13.74 -8.63
N MET A 166 -5.22 14.50 -7.96
CA MET A 166 -4.82 14.22 -6.57
C MET A 166 -6.00 14.26 -5.61
N THR A 167 -7.01 15.09 -5.89
CA THR A 167 -8.25 15.17 -5.11
C THR A 167 -9.15 13.96 -5.35
N LEU A 168 -9.31 13.55 -6.61
CA LEU A 168 -10.14 12.40 -7.01
C LEU A 168 -9.64 11.08 -6.43
N MET A 169 -8.33 10.93 -6.33
CA MET A 169 -7.79 9.62 -6.01
C MET A 169 -8.02 9.19 -4.55
N GLN A 170 -8.23 10.14 -3.63
CA GLN A 170 -8.61 9.83 -2.25
C GLN A 170 -9.93 9.03 -2.18
N PRO A 171 -11.07 9.57 -2.65
CA PRO A 171 -12.30 8.79 -2.68
C PRO A 171 -12.21 7.56 -3.58
N ALA A 172 -11.46 7.62 -4.69
CA ALA A 172 -11.28 6.49 -5.59
C ALA A 172 -10.71 5.23 -4.90
N GLU A 173 -10.02 5.39 -3.77
CA GLU A 173 -9.58 4.24 -2.97
C GLU A 173 -10.76 3.38 -2.47
N PHE A 174 -11.88 3.98 -2.06
CA PHE A 174 -13.08 3.22 -1.69
C PHE A 174 -13.67 2.47 -2.90
N LEU A 175 -13.62 3.07 -4.09
CA LEU A 175 -13.99 2.38 -5.32
C LEU A 175 -13.10 1.15 -5.54
N PHE A 176 -11.77 1.29 -5.44
CA PHE A 176 -10.84 0.18 -5.62
C PHE A 176 -10.97 -0.90 -4.53
N LEU A 177 -11.25 -0.54 -3.28
CA LEU A 177 -11.57 -1.50 -2.22
C LEU A 177 -12.88 -2.25 -2.54
N GLY A 178 -13.90 -1.56 -3.03
CA GLY A 178 -15.14 -2.19 -3.49
C GLY A 178 -14.90 -3.19 -4.63
N LEU A 179 -14.10 -2.79 -5.62
CA LEU A 179 -13.69 -3.65 -6.74
C LEU A 179 -12.86 -4.85 -6.29
N PHE A 180 -11.95 -4.65 -5.33
CA PHE A 180 -11.18 -5.73 -4.71
C PHE A 180 -12.09 -6.77 -4.04
N ILE A 181 -13.07 -6.32 -3.25
CA ILE A 181 -14.01 -7.22 -2.59
C ILE A 181 -14.93 -7.92 -3.61
N ILE A 182 -15.33 -7.23 -4.70
CA ILE A 182 -16.04 -7.85 -5.83
C ILE A 182 -15.20 -8.98 -6.44
N ASN A 183 -13.90 -8.76 -6.64
CA ASN A 183 -13.00 -9.77 -7.18
C ASN A 183 -12.95 -11.02 -6.28
N LEU A 184 -12.89 -10.84 -4.96
CA LEU A 184 -12.97 -11.94 -4.00
C LEU A 184 -14.35 -12.63 -3.99
N PHE A 185 -15.44 -11.87 -4.12
CA PHE A 185 -16.80 -12.39 -4.22
C PHE A 185 -16.97 -13.32 -5.43
N PHE A 186 -16.50 -12.89 -6.60
CA PHE A 186 -16.56 -13.73 -7.81
C PHE A 186 -15.66 -14.95 -7.70
N LEU A 187 -14.48 -14.80 -7.10
CA LEU A 187 -13.56 -15.91 -6.88
C LEU A 187 -14.18 -16.97 -5.98
N ALA A 188 -14.76 -16.57 -4.85
CA ALA A 188 -15.47 -17.46 -3.93
C ALA A 188 -16.67 -18.16 -4.60
N SER A 189 -17.50 -17.38 -5.29
CA SER A 189 -18.67 -17.90 -6.01
C SER A 189 -18.29 -18.95 -7.05
N LYS A 190 -17.24 -18.69 -7.84
CA LYS A 190 -16.76 -19.62 -8.88
C LYS A 190 -16.19 -20.92 -8.30
N GLN A 191 -15.58 -20.85 -7.13
CA GLN A 191 -14.93 -22.01 -6.50
C GLN A 191 -15.86 -22.79 -5.56
N GLY A 192 -17.03 -22.25 -5.22
CA GLY A 192 -17.87 -22.80 -4.15
C GLY A 192 -17.24 -22.65 -2.76
N SER A 193 -16.27 -21.76 -2.59
CA SER A 193 -15.62 -21.47 -1.31
C SER A 193 -16.32 -20.32 -0.59
N ASP A 194 -16.28 -20.32 0.75
CA ASP A 194 -16.81 -19.24 1.59
C ASP A 194 -18.26 -18.81 1.26
N VAL A 195 -19.11 -19.72 0.76
CA VAL A 195 -20.47 -19.41 0.27
C VAL A 195 -21.33 -18.71 1.32
N ALA A 196 -21.26 -19.15 2.57
CA ALA A 196 -21.98 -18.53 3.69
C ALA A 196 -21.56 -17.07 3.97
N TYR A 197 -20.38 -16.65 3.49
CA TYR A 197 -19.85 -15.29 3.68
C TYR A 197 -20.23 -14.32 2.55
N LEU A 198 -20.71 -14.83 1.40
CA LEU A 198 -21.03 -14.02 0.22
C LEU A 198 -22.07 -12.93 0.48
N GLY A 199 -23.06 -13.20 1.33
CA GLY A 199 -24.06 -12.19 1.74
C GLY A 199 -23.40 -11.00 2.44
N ARG A 200 -22.44 -11.26 3.33
CA ARG A 200 -21.71 -10.20 4.04
C ARG A 200 -20.76 -9.44 3.11
N LEU A 201 -20.12 -10.12 2.15
CA LEU A 201 -19.31 -9.45 1.13
C LEU A 201 -20.14 -8.45 0.32
N ARG A 202 -21.38 -8.79 -0.07
CA ARG A 202 -22.26 -7.86 -0.78
C ARG A 202 -22.52 -6.59 0.02
N THR A 203 -22.78 -6.72 1.33
CA THR A 203 -22.93 -5.55 2.22
C THR A 203 -21.67 -4.68 2.22
N TRP A 204 -20.50 -5.30 2.32
CA TRP A 204 -19.23 -4.55 2.30
C TRP A 204 -18.94 -3.89 0.95
N ILE A 205 -19.25 -4.55 -0.16
CA ILE A 205 -19.15 -3.98 -1.50
C ILE A 205 -20.00 -2.71 -1.59
N TRP A 206 -21.28 -2.79 -1.22
CA TRP A 206 -22.17 -1.63 -1.23
C TRP A 206 -21.70 -0.52 -0.31
N LEU A 207 -21.23 -0.86 0.89
CA LEU A 207 -20.65 0.12 1.81
C LEU A 207 -19.51 0.90 1.15
N GLN A 208 -18.55 0.21 0.51
CA GLN A 208 -17.42 0.87 -0.16
C GLN A 208 -17.87 1.77 -1.32
N PHE A 209 -18.86 1.36 -2.14
CA PHE A 209 -19.38 2.22 -3.21
C PHE A 209 -20.14 3.45 -2.69
N VAL A 210 -20.90 3.29 -1.61
CA VAL A 210 -21.58 4.43 -0.96
C VAL A 210 -20.54 5.40 -0.38
N LEU A 211 -19.49 4.88 0.28
CA LEU A 211 -18.38 5.69 0.76
C LEU A 211 -17.68 6.42 -0.38
N PHE A 212 -17.41 5.75 -1.50
CA PHE A 212 -16.86 6.39 -2.70
C PHE A 212 -17.72 7.58 -3.15
N ALA A 213 -19.04 7.39 -3.32
CA ALA A 213 -19.92 8.46 -3.77
C ALA A 213 -19.96 9.65 -2.79
N ILE A 214 -20.07 9.37 -1.48
CA ILE A 214 -20.08 10.40 -0.44
C ILE A 214 -18.76 11.17 -0.43
N PHE A 215 -17.63 10.48 -0.35
CA PHE A 215 -16.32 11.12 -0.28
C PHE A 215 -15.93 11.79 -1.59
N LEU A 216 -16.45 11.34 -2.74
CA LEU A 216 -16.27 12.03 -4.01
C LEU A 216 -16.89 13.42 -3.97
N VAL A 217 -18.14 13.54 -3.53
CA VAL A 217 -18.80 14.84 -3.37
C VAL A 217 -18.04 15.69 -2.35
N LEU A 218 -17.73 15.13 -1.18
CA LEU A 218 -17.02 15.86 -0.12
C LEU A 218 -15.63 16.35 -0.54
N ALA A 219 -14.89 15.57 -1.33
CA ALA A 219 -13.55 15.95 -1.80
C ALA A 219 -13.57 17.23 -2.64
N PHE A 220 -14.64 17.45 -3.40
CA PHE A 220 -14.79 18.63 -4.27
C PHE A 220 -15.63 19.76 -3.66
N SER A 221 -16.40 19.49 -2.60
CA SER A 221 -17.24 20.50 -1.95
C SER A 221 -16.65 21.06 -0.65
N LEU A 222 -15.84 20.29 0.07
CA LEU A 222 -15.37 20.65 1.41
C LEU A 222 -13.96 21.24 1.37
N SER A 223 -13.82 22.48 1.85
CA SER A 223 -12.54 23.20 1.82
C SER A 223 -11.58 22.84 2.97
N LYS A 224 -12.08 22.31 4.10
CA LYS A 224 -11.28 21.97 5.30
C LYS A 224 -11.83 20.73 6.00
N GLY A 225 -10.96 19.96 6.65
CA GLY A 225 -11.34 18.81 7.49
C GLY A 225 -11.62 17.50 6.73
N PHE A 226 -11.73 17.54 5.39
CA PHE A 226 -11.91 16.37 4.53
C PHE A 226 -10.93 15.23 4.85
N LEU A 227 -9.62 15.53 4.87
CA LEU A 227 -8.58 14.51 5.06
C LEU A 227 -8.65 13.81 6.41
N THR A 228 -9.08 14.50 7.47
CA THR A 228 -9.21 13.89 8.81
C THR A 228 -10.35 12.88 8.84
N ILE A 229 -11.51 13.27 8.30
CA ILE A 229 -12.69 12.39 8.24
C ILE A 229 -12.42 11.22 7.29
N PHE A 230 -11.83 11.51 6.12
CA PHE A 230 -11.42 10.50 5.15
C PHE A 230 -10.45 9.50 5.75
N GLY A 231 -9.35 9.97 6.37
CA GLY A 231 -8.35 9.09 6.98
C GLY A 231 -8.94 8.15 8.04
N ALA A 232 -9.83 8.66 8.89
CA ALA A 232 -10.49 7.83 9.90
C ALA A 232 -11.36 6.72 9.29
N ILE A 233 -12.20 7.05 8.30
CA ILE A 233 -13.05 6.06 7.63
C ILE A 233 -12.23 5.11 6.76
N TYR A 234 -11.19 5.62 6.10
CA TYR A 234 -10.25 4.82 5.32
C TYR A 234 -9.58 3.74 6.18
N LEU A 235 -9.08 4.08 7.37
CA LEU A 235 -8.45 3.09 8.26
C LEU A 235 -9.42 1.97 8.67
N LEU A 236 -10.70 2.29 8.88
CA LEU A 236 -11.73 1.27 9.13
C LEU A 236 -11.94 0.37 7.90
N SER A 237 -12.02 0.95 6.69
CA SER A 237 -12.13 0.21 5.44
C SER A 237 -10.89 -0.67 5.16
N LEU A 238 -9.70 -0.19 5.47
CA LEU A 238 -8.44 -0.94 5.37
C LEU A 238 -8.45 -2.14 6.32
N GLY A 239 -8.83 -1.92 7.59
CA GLY A 239 -8.98 -3.00 8.57
C GLY A 239 -10.01 -4.05 8.15
N LEU A 240 -11.13 -3.62 7.56
CA LEU A 240 -12.13 -4.50 6.97
C LEU A 240 -11.54 -5.32 5.82
N ALA A 241 -10.80 -4.69 4.90
CA ALA A 241 -10.18 -5.39 3.77
C ALA A 241 -9.20 -6.47 4.23
N VAL A 242 -8.34 -6.15 5.20
CA VAL A 242 -7.43 -7.14 5.85
C VAL A 242 -8.23 -8.27 6.49
N GLY A 243 -9.30 -7.96 7.22
CA GLY A 243 -10.17 -8.96 7.84
C GLY A 243 -10.85 -9.88 6.83
N VAL A 244 -11.32 -9.34 5.70
CA VAL A 244 -11.89 -10.10 4.59
C VAL A 244 -10.84 -11.03 3.98
N VAL A 245 -9.63 -10.55 3.71
CA VAL A 245 -8.52 -11.36 3.17
C VAL A 245 -8.19 -12.54 4.08
N ILE A 246 -8.06 -12.30 5.39
CA ILE A 246 -7.78 -13.36 6.37
C ILE A 246 -8.94 -14.37 6.46
N ARG A 247 -10.19 -13.88 6.46
CA ARG A 247 -11.39 -14.72 6.52
C ARG A 247 -11.52 -15.60 5.28
N MET A 248 -11.18 -15.07 4.11
CA MET A 248 -11.28 -15.72 2.80
C MET A 248 -9.99 -16.38 2.34
N ARG A 249 -9.04 -16.65 3.24
CA ARG A 249 -7.76 -17.29 2.88
C ARG A 249 -7.93 -18.56 2.06
N GLY A 250 -8.97 -19.36 2.32
CA GLY A 250 -9.29 -20.56 1.56
C GLY A 250 -9.64 -20.25 0.10
N THR A 251 -10.47 -19.24 -0.13
CA THR A 251 -10.78 -18.73 -1.47
C THR A 251 -9.52 -18.24 -2.23
N ILE A 252 -8.65 -17.50 -1.52
CA ILE A 252 -7.43 -16.90 -2.09
C ILE A 252 -6.41 -17.99 -2.44
N GLU A 253 -6.24 -18.99 -1.57
CA GLU A 253 -5.27 -20.06 -1.76
C GLU A 253 -5.75 -21.21 -2.63
N TYR A 254 -7.06 -21.31 -2.88
CA TYR A 254 -7.62 -22.39 -3.66
C TYR A 254 -6.86 -22.50 -4.98
N LYS A 255 -6.51 -23.70 -5.43
CA LYS A 255 -6.20 -23.97 -6.82
C LYS A 255 -7.06 -25.18 -7.19
N PRO A 256 -7.83 -25.12 -8.28
CA PRO A 256 -8.51 -26.32 -8.75
C PRO A 256 -7.43 -27.37 -8.99
N GLU A 257 -7.68 -28.60 -8.55
CA GLU A 257 -6.87 -29.74 -8.96
C GLU A 257 -6.82 -29.70 -10.49
N ALA A 258 -5.63 -29.83 -11.07
CA ALA A 258 -5.52 -29.91 -12.51
C ALA A 258 -6.43 -31.06 -12.95
N SER A 259 -7.42 -30.78 -13.79
CA SER A 259 -8.17 -31.86 -14.44
C SER A 259 -7.13 -32.79 -15.07
N PRO A 260 -7.20 -34.12 -14.80
CA PRO A 260 -6.32 -35.05 -15.46
C PRO A 260 -6.44 -34.80 -16.97
N ALA A 261 -5.30 -34.46 -17.58
CA ALA A 261 -5.19 -34.18 -19.01
C ALA A 261 -5.43 -35.45 -19.83
#